data_AF-A0A8T3SLR8-F1
#
_entry.id   AF-A0A8T3SLR8-F1
#
_cell.length_a   1.000
_cell.length_b   1.000
_cell.length_c   1.000
_cell.angle_alpha   90.00
_cell.angle_beta   90.00
_cell.angle_gamma   90.00
#
_symmetry.space_group_name_H-M   'P 1'
#
loop_
_entity.id
_entity.type
_entity.pdbx_description
1 polymer ?
#
loop_
_entity_poly.entity_id
_entity_poly.type
_entity_poly.pdbx_seq_one_letter_code
_entity_poly.pdbx_strand_id
1 'polypeptide(L)'
;MTNSSKRIQQRRPVPDHSLLHRPHLLESMPVNFEIVDSRTVRVPEGREYDVFEAIDALPWVDQLCPLMPHQYAVSFKSPVWAWDVVNAMVKATNPESYRAYFRGYQAPNRYWDAPDGLRYWRTRELNRCKPDSVEPLRRVDSGAKPITDWDGPRYAPNGIGIYEADAKGRWWPTAAALASGYQPCKACRRRRHSEVSDDE
;
A
#
# COMPACT_ATOMS: atom_id res chain seq x y z
N MET A 1 -46.54 64.37 3.21
CA MET A 1 -46.93 63.26 2.32
C MET A 1 -45.66 62.59 1.82
N THR A 2 -45.38 61.39 2.32
CA THR A 2 -44.16 60.60 2.13
C THR A 2 -44.20 59.82 0.82
N ASN A 3 -43.25 60.06 -0.09
CA ASN A 3 -43.01 59.20 -1.25
C ASN A 3 -41.80 58.29 -0.99
N SER A 4 -42.08 57.02 -0.73
CA SER A 4 -41.11 55.93 -0.61
C SER A 4 -40.56 55.54 -1.99
N SER A 5 -39.30 55.87 -2.28
CA SER A 5 -38.55 55.25 -3.37
C SER A 5 -37.74 54.07 -2.84
N LYS A 6 -38.17 52.85 -3.15
CA LYS A 6 -37.43 51.61 -2.92
C LYS A 6 -36.22 51.56 -3.86
N ARG A 7 -35.00 51.65 -3.31
CA ARG A 7 -33.75 51.40 -4.04
C ARG A 7 -33.39 49.92 -3.89
N ILE A 8 -33.60 49.14 -4.94
CA ILE A 8 -33.14 47.75 -5.04
C ILE A 8 -31.63 47.77 -5.24
N GLN A 9 -30.86 47.39 -4.23
CA GLN A 9 -29.43 47.11 -4.39
C GLN A 9 -29.29 45.76 -5.11
N GLN A 10 -28.87 45.80 -6.38
CA GLN A 10 -28.43 44.61 -7.10
C GLN A 10 -27.16 44.07 -6.43
N ARG A 11 -27.26 42.89 -5.81
CA ARG A 11 -26.10 42.14 -5.34
C ARG A 11 -25.32 41.62 -6.55
N ARG A 12 -24.05 41.99 -6.66
CA ARG A 12 -23.12 41.37 -7.63
C ARG A 12 -22.93 39.90 -7.26
N PRO A 13 -22.95 38.96 -8.21
CA PRO A 13 -22.62 37.57 -7.93
C PRO A 13 -21.15 37.47 -7.49
N VAL A 14 -20.92 36.72 -6.41
CA VAL A 14 -19.58 36.32 -5.96
C VAL A 14 -19.00 35.38 -7.02
N PRO A 15 -17.75 35.56 -7.48
CA PRO A 15 -17.13 34.60 -8.38
C PRO A 15 -17.03 33.26 -7.66
N ASP A 16 -17.66 32.24 -8.23
CA ASP A 16 -17.50 30.87 -7.77
C ASP A 16 -16.08 30.41 -8.10
N HIS A 17 -15.24 30.33 -7.07
CA HIS A 17 -13.88 29.79 -7.16
C HIS A 17 -13.86 28.24 -7.14
N SER A 18 -14.97 27.56 -7.42
CA SER A 18 -15.04 26.09 -7.53
C SER A 18 -14.32 25.50 -8.76
N LEU A 19 -13.70 26.32 -9.60
CA LEU A 19 -12.94 25.87 -10.78
C LEU A 19 -11.44 26.12 -10.63
N LEU A 20 -10.82 25.45 -9.66
CA LEU A 20 -9.36 25.26 -9.64
C LEU A 20 -9.04 23.77 -9.45
N HIS A 21 -8.73 23.14 -10.58
CA HIS A 21 -7.88 21.96 -10.75
C HIS A 21 -8.09 20.74 -9.85
N ARG A 22 -8.81 19.75 -10.42
CA ARG A 22 -8.39 18.36 -10.35
C ARG A 22 -8.45 17.72 -11.75
N PRO A 23 -7.34 17.65 -12.49
CA PRO A 23 -7.29 16.82 -13.68
C PRO A 23 -7.10 15.35 -13.27
N HIS A 24 -7.92 14.47 -13.87
CA HIS A 24 -7.74 13.02 -13.97
C HIS A 24 -7.64 12.21 -12.66
N LEU A 25 -8.81 11.96 -12.04
CA LEU A 25 -9.11 10.56 -11.75
C LEU A 25 -9.33 9.91 -13.12
N LEU A 26 -8.27 9.35 -13.71
CA LEU A 26 -8.44 8.29 -14.70
C LEU A 26 -9.23 7.21 -13.96
N GLU A 27 -10.53 7.12 -14.25
CA GLU A 27 -11.25 5.87 -14.12
C GLU A 27 -10.42 4.85 -14.89
N SER A 28 -9.57 4.09 -14.18
CA SER A 28 -8.88 2.98 -14.80
C SER A 28 -9.97 2.00 -15.16
N MET A 29 -10.39 2.00 -16.42
CA MET A 29 -11.09 0.85 -16.97
C MET A 29 -10.28 -0.39 -16.59
N PRO A 30 -10.92 -1.48 -16.14
CA PRO A 30 -10.21 -2.72 -15.87
C PRO A 30 -9.57 -3.16 -17.19
N VAL A 31 -8.28 -2.84 -17.34
CA VAL A 31 -7.44 -3.38 -18.39
C VAL A 31 -7.36 -4.86 -18.08
N ASN A 32 -8.07 -5.69 -18.84
CA ASN A 32 -8.05 -7.13 -18.70
C ASN A 32 -6.73 -7.64 -19.30
N PHE A 33 -5.68 -7.64 -18.49
CA PHE A 33 -4.43 -8.33 -18.83
C PHE A 33 -4.68 -9.84 -18.89
N GLU A 34 -4.24 -10.47 -19.97
CA GLU A 34 -4.22 -11.91 -20.12
C GLU A 34 -2.86 -12.44 -19.66
N ILE A 35 -2.86 -13.40 -18.72
CA ILE A 35 -1.64 -14.10 -18.33
C ILE A 35 -1.45 -15.26 -19.30
N VAL A 36 -0.49 -15.14 -20.21
CA VAL A 36 -0.20 -16.17 -21.21
C VAL A 36 0.57 -17.32 -20.55
N ASP A 37 1.59 -16.98 -19.77
CA ASP A 37 2.39 -17.93 -18.98
C ASP A 37 3.07 -17.22 -17.79
N SER A 38 4.01 -17.90 -17.12
CA SER A 38 4.73 -17.37 -15.96
C SER A 38 5.64 -16.17 -16.24
N ARG A 39 5.94 -15.89 -17.51
CA ARG A 39 6.85 -14.85 -17.99
C ARG A 39 6.18 -13.84 -18.93
N THR A 40 5.00 -14.15 -19.45
CA THR A 40 4.39 -13.35 -20.51
C THR A 40 3.00 -12.88 -20.12
N VAL A 41 2.79 -11.56 -20.22
CA VAL A 41 1.48 -10.93 -20.06
C VAL A 41 1.10 -10.21 -21.34
N ARG A 42 -0.12 -10.47 -21.83
CA ARG A 42 -0.68 -9.79 -23.00
C ARG A 42 -1.68 -8.71 -22.57
N VAL A 43 -1.51 -7.50 -23.10
CA VAL A 43 -2.45 -6.39 -22.89
C VAL A 43 -3.63 -6.45 -23.87
N PRO A 44 -4.75 -5.75 -23.62
CA PRO A 44 -5.92 -5.78 -24.51
C PRO A 44 -5.63 -5.41 -25.97
N GLU A 45 -4.61 -4.59 -26.22
CA GLU A 45 -4.16 -4.20 -27.56
C GLU A 45 -3.39 -5.33 -28.29
N GLY A 46 -3.26 -6.51 -27.68
CA GLY A 46 -2.57 -7.68 -28.23
C GLY A 46 -1.06 -7.65 -28.06
N ARG A 47 -0.49 -6.57 -27.50
CA ARG A 47 0.94 -6.48 -27.21
C ARG A 47 1.31 -7.38 -26.03
N GLU A 48 2.46 -8.04 -26.13
CA GLU A 48 3.01 -8.87 -25.08
C GLU A 48 4.16 -8.16 -24.36
N TYR A 49 4.27 -8.40 -23.06
CA TYR A 49 5.35 -7.91 -22.20
C TYR A 49 5.97 -9.07 -21.45
N ASP A 50 7.30 -9.07 -21.35
CA ASP A 50 8.03 -9.97 -20.46
C ASP A 50 7.90 -9.46 -19.00
N VAL A 51 7.58 -10.38 -18.10
CA VAL A 51 7.34 -10.11 -16.68
C VAL A 51 8.62 -9.75 -15.96
N PHE A 52 9.77 -10.32 -16.34
CA PHE A 52 11.05 -9.99 -15.71
C PHE A 52 11.54 -8.61 -16.14
N GLU A 53 11.36 -8.24 -17.41
CA GLU A 53 11.60 -6.87 -17.86
C GLU A 53 10.74 -5.86 -17.07
N ALA A 54 9.47 -6.19 -16.82
CA ALA A 54 8.61 -5.38 -15.98
C ALA A 54 9.10 -5.30 -14.52
N ILE A 55 9.53 -6.42 -13.93
CA ILE A 55 10.11 -6.45 -12.58
C ILE A 55 11.36 -5.58 -12.50
N ASP A 56 12.28 -5.69 -13.45
CA ASP A 56 13.56 -4.97 -13.46
C ASP A 56 13.36 -3.46 -13.70
N ALA A 57 12.32 -3.08 -14.45
CA ALA A 57 11.98 -1.69 -14.70
C ALA A 57 11.38 -0.96 -13.48
N LEU A 58 10.93 -1.68 -12.46
CA LEU A 58 10.34 -1.07 -11.26
C LEU A 58 11.42 -0.49 -10.33
N PRO A 59 11.23 0.74 -9.79
CA PRO A 59 12.17 1.37 -8.88
C PRO A 59 12.01 0.83 -7.46
N TRP A 60 12.49 -0.39 -7.23
CA TRP A 60 12.44 -1.05 -5.93
C TRP A 60 13.25 -0.29 -4.88
N VAL A 61 12.64 -0.08 -3.70
CA VAL A 61 13.26 0.55 -2.55
C VAL A 61 13.20 -0.39 -1.36
N ASP A 62 14.29 -0.51 -0.62
CA ASP A 62 14.34 -1.32 0.60
C ASP A 62 13.46 -0.74 1.70
N GLN A 63 12.72 -1.62 2.38
CA GLN A 63 12.07 -1.28 3.63
C GLN A 63 13.12 -1.09 4.72
N LEU A 64 13.03 0.00 5.47
CA LEU A 64 13.99 0.35 6.51
C LEU A 64 13.88 -0.49 7.80
N CYS A 65 12.87 -1.36 7.90
CA CYS A 65 12.68 -2.24 9.04
C CYS A 65 13.45 -3.55 8.83
N PRO A 66 14.54 -3.81 9.57
CA PRO A 66 15.35 -5.02 9.41
C PRO A 66 14.59 -6.31 9.76
N LEU A 67 13.55 -6.20 10.57
CA LEU A 67 12.70 -7.32 10.98
C LEU A 67 11.53 -7.58 10.02
N MET A 68 11.44 -6.79 8.95
CA MET A 68 10.50 -6.99 7.87
C MET A 68 11.20 -6.74 6.54
N PRO A 69 12.25 -7.51 6.20
CA PRO A 69 13.02 -7.29 5.00
C PRO A 69 12.17 -7.54 3.77
N HIS A 70 11.81 -6.46 3.09
CA HIS A 70 11.13 -6.46 1.80
C HIS A 70 11.52 -5.21 1.03
N GLN A 71 11.30 -5.27 -0.27
CA GLN A 71 11.36 -4.11 -1.15
C GLN A 71 9.96 -3.70 -1.55
N TYR A 72 9.80 -2.44 -1.92
CA TYR A 72 8.55 -1.95 -2.46
C TYR A 72 8.79 -0.97 -3.61
N ALA A 73 7.85 -0.94 -4.55
CA ALA A 73 7.74 0.04 -5.60
C ALA A 73 6.45 0.84 -5.41
N VAL A 74 6.45 2.10 -5.85
CA VAL A 74 5.30 3.01 -5.73
C VAL A 74 4.78 3.36 -7.12
N SER A 75 3.47 3.25 -7.35
CA SER A 75 2.88 3.37 -8.69
C SER A 75 3.24 4.67 -9.41
N PHE A 76 3.10 5.82 -8.74
CA PHE A 76 3.36 7.14 -9.36
C PHE A 76 4.84 7.40 -9.67
N LYS A 77 5.76 6.58 -9.15
CA LYS A 77 7.20 6.64 -9.46
C LYS A 77 7.62 5.58 -10.48
N SER A 78 6.72 4.67 -10.83
CA SER A 78 7.01 3.51 -11.66
C SER A 78 6.58 3.75 -13.10
N PRO A 79 7.24 3.15 -14.10
CA PRO A 79 6.68 3.04 -15.44
C PRO A 79 5.32 2.34 -15.38
N VAL A 80 4.28 2.96 -15.94
CA VAL A 80 2.89 2.47 -15.84
C VAL A 80 2.77 1.03 -16.35
N TRP A 81 3.37 0.74 -17.51
CA TRP A 81 3.33 -0.58 -18.13
C TRP A 81 3.94 -1.66 -17.20
N ALA A 82 5.09 -1.37 -16.58
CA ALA A 82 5.80 -2.30 -15.72
C ALA A 82 5.01 -2.58 -14.45
N TRP A 83 4.46 -1.52 -13.84
CA TRP A 83 3.59 -1.62 -12.68
C TRP A 83 2.38 -2.50 -12.97
N ASP A 84 1.70 -2.26 -14.09
CA ASP A 84 0.48 -2.96 -14.42
C ASP A 84 0.72 -4.43 -14.76
N VAL A 85 1.80 -4.77 -15.45
CA VAL A 85 2.21 -6.16 -15.72
C VAL A 85 2.43 -6.92 -14.41
N VAL A 86 3.25 -6.39 -13.49
CA VAL A 86 3.52 -7.08 -12.20
C VAL A 86 2.26 -7.14 -11.33
N ASN A 87 1.47 -6.07 -11.30
CA ASN A 87 0.20 -6.05 -10.59
C ASN A 87 -0.83 -7.02 -11.20
N ALA A 88 -0.80 -7.26 -12.51
CA ALA A 88 -1.64 -8.26 -13.17
C ALA A 88 -1.26 -9.67 -12.73
N MET A 89 0.04 -10.00 -12.70
CA MET A 89 0.54 -11.27 -12.19
C MET A 89 0.11 -11.51 -10.74
N VAL A 90 0.27 -10.50 -9.86
CA VAL A 90 -0.19 -10.59 -8.46
C VAL A 90 -1.70 -10.80 -8.35
N LYS A 91 -2.50 -10.25 -9.27
CA LYS A 91 -3.97 -10.34 -9.23
C LYS A 91 -4.53 -11.59 -9.88
N ALA A 92 -3.78 -12.19 -10.78
CA ALA A 92 -4.20 -13.32 -11.58
C ALA A 92 -4.65 -14.49 -10.71
N THR A 93 -5.59 -15.26 -11.26
CA THR A 93 -5.92 -16.57 -10.72
C THR A 93 -5.06 -17.58 -11.48
N ASN A 94 -3.82 -17.77 -11.03
CA ASN A 94 -2.91 -18.80 -11.53
C ASN A 94 -2.45 -19.69 -10.35
N PRO A 95 -1.88 -20.89 -10.60
CA PRO A 95 -1.46 -21.81 -9.53
C PRO A 95 -0.48 -21.20 -8.52
N GLU A 96 0.35 -20.27 -8.97
CA GLU A 96 1.36 -19.59 -8.15
C GLU A 96 0.80 -18.40 -7.36
N SER A 97 -0.47 -18.06 -7.57
CA SER A 97 -1.15 -16.94 -6.92
C SER A 97 -2.18 -17.44 -5.93
N TYR A 98 -2.02 -17.05 -4.67
CA TYR A 98 -2.86 -17.52 -3.58
C TYR A 98 -3.30 -16.38 -2.67
N ARG A 99 -4.37 -16.63 -1.92
CA ARG A 99 -4.82 -15.72 -0.87
C ARG A 99 -4.25 -16.18 0.46
N ALA A 100 -3.68 -15.26 1.22
CA ALA A 100 -3.17 -15.54 2.55
C ALA A 100 -3.38 -14.36 3.49
N TYR A 101 -3.48 -14.68 4.77
CA TYR A 101 -3.30 -13.71 5.82
C TYR A 101 -1.81 -13.55 6.09
N PHE A 102 -1.37 -12.30 6.12
CA PHE A 102 -0.06 -11.91 6.56
C PHE A 102 -0.23 -10.95 7.70
N ARG A 103 0.54 -11.15 8.78
CA ARG A 103 0.46 -10.30 9.97
C ARG A 103 -0.98 -10.26 10.55
N GLY A 104 -1.28 -9.23 11.32
CA GLY A 104 -2.60 -8.97 11.91
C GLY A 104 -3.62 -8.39 10.93
N TYR A 105 -3.47 -8.65 9.63
CA TYR A 105 -4.46 -8.21 8.64
C TYR A 105 -5.76 -9.00 8.79
N GLN A 106 -6.87 -8.27 8.82
CA GLN A 106 -8.22 -8.84 8.95
C GLN A 106 -8.78 -9.36 7.62
N ALA A 107 -8.21 -8.92 6.50
CA ALA A 107 -8.55 -9.40 5.16
C ALA A 107 -7.33 -10.10 4.54
N PRO A 108 -7.51 -11.19 3.79
CA PRO A 108 -6.42 -11.84 3.10
C PRO A 108 -5.98 -10.99 1.91
N ASN A 109 -4.66 -10.89 1.71
CA ASN A 109 -4.09 -10.32 0.50
C ASN A 109 -3.86 -11.43 -0.52
N ARG A 110 -3.72 -11.03 -1.78
CA ARG A 110 -3.24 -11.92 -2.83
C ARG A 110 -1.72 -11.81 -2.94
N TYR A 111 -1.08 -12.97 -2.96
CA TYR A 111 0.36 -13.14 -3.13
C TYR A 111 0.60 -13.90 -4.42
N TRP A 112 1.76 -13.69 -5.01
CA TRP A 112 2.27 -14.42 -6.16
C TRP A 112 3.72 -14.79 -5.88
N ASP A 113 4.03 -16.08 -5.82
CA ASP A 113 5.39 -16.57 -5.75
C ASP A 113 5.92 -16.69 -7.18
N ALA A 114 6.83 -15.80 -7.57
CA ALA A 114 7.24 -15.63 -8.95
C ALA A 114 8.43 -16.54 -9.33
N PRO A 115 8.67 -16.80 -10.63
CA PRO A 115 9.77 -17.66 -11.07
C PRO A 115 11.18 -17.11 -10.77
N ASP A 116 11.30 -15.83 -10.39
CA ASP A 116 12.56 -15.23 -9.91
C ASP A 116 12.89 -15.64 -8.46
N GLY A 117 12.03 -16.45 -7.82
CA GLY A 117 12.18 -16.92 -6.45
C GLY A 117 11.73 -15.90 -5.39
N LEU A 118 11.13 -14.78 -5.79
CA LEU A 118 10.60 -13.78 -4.88
C LEU A 118 9.07 -13.88 -4.77
N ARG A 119 8.57 -13.45 -3.63
CA ARG A 119 7.15 -13.33 -3.33
C ARG A 119 6.70 -11.91 -3.53
N TYR A 120 5.63 -11.71 -4.30
CA TYR A 120 5.04 -10.41 -4.60
C TYR A 120 3.65 -10.27 -3.99
N TRP A 121 3.31 -9.07 -3.53
CA TRP A 121 1.94 -8.74 -3.12
C TRP A 121 1.66 -7.24 -3.21
N ARG A 122 0.38 -6.90 -3.23
CA ARG A 122 -0.07 -5.52 -3.31
C ARG A 122 -0.65 -5.03 -1.99
N THR A 123 -0.23 -3.84 -1.59
CA THR A 123 -0.91 -2.97 -0.62
C THR A 123 -1.31 -1.66 -1.33
N ARG A 124 -0.91 -0.49 -0.79
CA ARG A 124 -0.81 0.75 -1.57
C ARG A 124 0.39 0.72 -2.53
N GLU A 125 1.36 -0.13 -2.22
CA GLU A 125 2.59 -0.37 -2.97
C GLU A 125 2.58 -1.77 -3.58
N LEU A 126 3.44 -2.01 -4.57
CA LEU A 126 3.85 -3.36 -4.93
C LEU A 126 5.03 -3.72 -4.04
N ASN A 127 4.97 -4.86 -3.37
CA ASN A 127 5.98 -5.30 -2.42
C ASN A 127 6.56 -6.61 -2.90
N ARG A 128 7.84 -6.86 -2.58
CA ARG A 128 8.49 -8.15 -2.80
C ARG A 128 9.45 -8.54 -1.68
N CYS A 129 9.58 -9.82 -1.38
CA CYS A 129 10.59 -10.36 -0.45
C CYS A 129 10.94 -11.80 -0.82
N LYS A 130 11.98 -12.39 -0.19
CA LYS A 130 12.12 -13.84 -0.28
C LYS A 130 10.98 -14.51 0.51
N PRO A 131 10.49 -15.69 0.10
CA PRO A 131 9.39 -16.39 0.76
C PRO A 131 9.54 -16.63 2.27
N ASP A 132 10.78 -16.74 2.76
CA ASP A 132 11.19 -17.02 4.14
C ASP A 132 11.67 -15.78 4.91
N SER A 133 11.70 -14.61 4.28
CA SER A 133 12.21 -13.35 4.86
C SER A 133 11.31 -12.74 5.94
N VAL A 134 10.07 -13.21 6.04
CA VAL A 134 9.06 -12.71 6.97
C VAL A 134 8.31 -13.89 7.57
N GLU A 135 7.51 -13.63 8.61
CA GLU A 135 6.60 -14.63 9.19
C GLU A 135 5.87 -15.42 8.08
N PRO A 136 5.79 -16.77 8.19
CA PRO A 136 5.13 -17.60 7.20
C PRO A 136 3.70 -17.14 6.93
N LEU A 137 3.32 -17.11 5.65
CA LEU A 137 1.97 -16.75 5.25
C LEU A 137 0.95 -17.82 5.66
N ARG A 138 -0.18 -17.38 6.20
CA ARG A 138 -1.28 -18.26 6.60
C ARG A 138 -2.27 -18.36 5.44
N ARG A 139 -2.13 -19.38 4.60
CA ARG A 139 -2.89 -19.52 3.35
C ARG A 139 -4.36 -19.84 3.57
N VAL A 140 -5.24 -19.15 2.84
CA VAL A 140 -6.71 -19.32 2.92
C VAL A 140 -7.13 -20.71 2.43
N ASP A 141 -6.50 -21.20 1.36
CA ASP A 141 -6.76 -22.55 0.81
C ASP A 141 -6.38 -23.68 1.78
N SER A 142 -5.54 -23.38 2.77
CA SER A 142 -5.15 -24.29 3.85
C SER A 142 -6.03 -24.13 5.10
N GLY A 143 -7.17 -23.43 4.99
CA GLY A 143 -8.13 -23.24 6.09
C GLY A 143 -7.80 -22.07 7.04
N ALA A 144 -6.82 -21.22 6.72
CA ALA A 144 -6.47 -20.09 7.57
C ALA A 144 -7.61 -19.07 7.69
N LYS A 145 -7.71 -18.45 8.86
CA LYS A 145 -8.67 -17.39 9.21
C LYS A 145 -7.93 -16.14 9.71
N PRO A 146 -8.55 -14.95 9.73
CA PRO A 146 -7.95 -13.77 10.34
C PRO A 146 -7.59 -14.06 11.82
N ILE A 147 -6.49 -13.49 12.31
CA ILE A 147 -6.19 -13.49 13.75
C ILE A 147 -6.95 -12.33 14.38
N THR A 148 -7.67 -12.60 15.46
CA THR A 148 -8.48 -11.61 16.18
C THR A 148 -7.76 -11.04 17.40
N ASP A 149 -6.82 -11.79 17.96
CA ASP A 149 -6.01 -11.50 19.14
C ASP A 149 -4.56 -11.17 18.73
N TRP A 150 -4.39 -10.05 18.02
CA TRP A 150 -3.08 -9.60 17.54
C TRP A 150 -2.40 -8.65 18.54
N ASP A 151 -1.15 -8.95 18.89
CA ASP A 151 -0.29 -8.12 19.73
C ASP A 151 0.73 -7.37 18.87
N GLY A 152 0.48 -6.07 18.68
CA GLY A 152 1.29 -5.16 17.87
C GLY A 152 0.49 -4.39 16.83
N PRO A 153 1.13 -3.48 16.08
CA PRO A 153 0.47 -2.81 14.98
C PRO A 153 0.13 -3.80 13.86
N ARG A 154 -1.02 -3.60 13.20
CA ARG A 154 -1.54 -4.47 12.11
C ARG A 154 -0.57 -4.78 10.96
N TYR A 155 0.51 -4.01 10.83
CA TYR A 155 1.52 -4.13 9.79
C TYR A 155 2.86 -4.67 10.30
N ALA A 156 3.00 -5.05 11.56
CA ALA A 156 4.17 -5.76 12.08
C ALA A 156 3.82 -7.23 12.35
N PRO A 157 4.79 -8.16 12.34
CA PRO A 157 4.63 -9.53 12.85
C PRO A 157 4.13 -9.58 14.30
N ASN A 158 3.40 -10.65 14.66
CA ASN A 158 2.75 -10.76 15.97
C ASN A 158 3.82 -10.91 17.05
N GLY A 159 3.67 -10.23 18.19
CA GLY A 159 4.54 -10.47 19.33
C GLY A 159 6.03 -10.21 19.04
N ILE A 160 6.34 -9.41 18.02
CA ILE A 160 7.74 -9.12 17.62
C ILE A 160 8.52 -8.37 18.70
N GLY A 161 7.86 -7.90 19.76
CA GLY A 161 8.49 -7.28 20.94
C GLY A 161 9.15 -5.92 20.68
N ILE A 162 9.11 -5.43 19.44
CA ILE A 162 9.70 -4.14 19.07
C ILE A 162 8.72 -2.98 19.14
N TYR A 163 7.45 -3.22 19.47
CA TYR A 163 6.45 -2.18 19.68
C TYR A 163 5.82 -2.32 21.06
N GLU A 164 5.49 -1.18 21.65
CA GLU A 164 4.64 -1.06 22.83
C GLU A 164 3.42 -0.20 22.51
N ALA A 165 2.28 -0.53 23.10
CA ALA A 165 1.08 0.28 22.99
C ALA A 165 1.04 1.30 24.14
N ASP A 166 0.71 2.54 23.83
CA ASP A 166 0.39 3.54 24.85
C ASP A 166 -1.04 3.35 25.40
N ALA A 167 -1.41 4.15 26.41
CA ALA A 167 -2.75 4.13 27.02
C ALA A 167 -3.90 4.44 26.04
N LYS A 168 -3.59 4.99 24.86
CA LYS A 168 -4.54 5.29 23.78
C LYS A 168 -4.55 4.20 22.69
N GLY A 169 -3.83 3.09 22.89
CA GLY A 169 -3.74 1.97 21.95
C GLY A 169 -2.88 2.27 20.71
N ARG A 170 -2.04 3.30 20.75
CA ARG A 170 -1.12 3.65 19.66
C ARG A 170 0.18 2.89 19.84
N TRP A 171 0.68 2.29 18.76
CA TRP A 171 1.92 1.51 18.78
C TRP A 171 3.14 2.37 18.48
N TRP A 172 4.14 2.30 19.36
CA TRP A 172 5.43 2.97 19.23
C TRP A 172 6.57 1.97 19.38
N PRO A 173 7.70 2.13 18.66
CA PRO A 173 8.85 1.26 18.86
C PRO A 173 9.42 1.35 20.28
N THR A 174 9.70 0.20 20.91
CA THR A 174 10.26 0.16 22.27
C THR A 174 11.61 0.89 22.34
N ALA A 175 11.97 1.37 23.53
CA ALA A 175 13.27 1.99 23.76
C ALA A 175 14.44 1.07 23.35
N ALA A 176 14.32 -0.23 23.63
CA ALA A 176 15.28 -1.25 23.23
C ALA A 176 15.40 -1.39 21.70
N ALA A 177 14.28 -1.36 20.97
CA ALA A 177 14.30 -1.39 19.51
C ALA A 177 14.99 -0.15 18.93
N LEU A 178 14.69 1.04 19.46
CA LEU A 178 15.36 2.27 19.03
C LEU A 178 16.88 2.22 19.30
N ALA A 179 17.28 1.70 20.47
CA ALA A 179 18.68 1.56 20.85
C ALA A 179 19.44 0.54 19.98
N SER A 180 18.77 -0.46 19.42
CA SER A 180 19.36 -1.42 18.48
C SER A 180 19.52 -0.87 17.05
N GLY A 181 19.17 0.40 16.82
CA GLY A 181 19.28 1.05 15.53
C GLY A 181 18.02 0.96 14.67
N TYR A 182 16.89 0.48 15.22
CA TYR A 182 15.62 0.50 14.51
C TYR A 182 15.22 1.95 14.18
N GLN A 183 15.06 2.24 12.88
CA GLN A 183 14.60 3.55 12.44
C GLN A 183 13.10 3.53 12.15
N PRO A 184 12.26 4.19 12.98
CA PRO A 184 10.83 4.29 12.69
C PRO A 184 10.59 4.96 11.33
N CYS A 185 9.59 4.46 10.61
CA CYS A 185 9.19 5.06 9.34
C CYS A 185 8.75 6.52 9.54
N LYS A 186 8.72 7.31 8.45
CA LYS A 186 8.33 8.73 8.50
C LYS A 186 6.95 8.94 9.14
N ALA A 187 6.00 8.03 8.89
CA ALA A 187 4.66 8.10 9.47
C ALA A 187 4.65 7.85 10.98
N CYS A 188 5.41 6.87 11.47
CA CYS A 188 5.63 6.66 12.90
C CYS A 188 6.24 7.93 13.51
N ARG A 189 7.38 8.40 12.99
CA ARG A 189 8.06 9.61 13.48
C ARG A 189 7.14 10.81 13.65
N ARG A 190 6.29 11.10 12.66
CA ARG A 190 5.32 12.21 12.72
C ARG A 190 4.33 12.09 13.90
N ARG A 191 3.88 10.89 14.24
CA ARG A 191 2.91 10.67 15.33
C ARG A 191 3.49 10.97 16.71
N ARG A 192 4.78 10.68 16.93
CA ARG A 192 5.45 11.02 18.19
C ARG A 192 5.69 12.52 18.35
N HIS A 193 6.01 13.23 17.25
CA HIS A 193 6.22 14.68 17.34
C HIS A 193 4.95 15.45 17.72
N SER A 194 3.77 15.00 17.29
CA SER A 194 2.50 15.61 17.71
C SER A 194 2.14 15.37 19.18
N GLU A 195 2.91 14.56 19.92
CA GLU A 195 2.67 14.27 21.34
C GLU A 195 3.57 15.09 22.27
N VAL A 196 4.74 15.53 21.78
CA VAL A 196 5.66 16.38 22.55
C VAL A 196 5.20 17.84 22.55
N SER A 197 4.31 18.22 21.63
CA SER A 197 3.80 19.59 21.48
C SER A 197 2.55 19.90 22.29
N ASP A 198 1.99 18.94 23.04
CA ASP A 198 0.78 19.14 23.85
C ASP A 198 1.10 19.47 25.33
N ASP A 199 2.37 19.64 25.69
CA ASP A 199 2.86 20.02 27.02
C ASP A 199 3.60 21.39 27.02
N GLU A 200 3.19 22.35 26.18
CA GLU A 200 3.53 23.79 26.31
C GLU A 200 2.29 24.68 26.44
#